data_AF-A0A965DFA9-F1
#
_entry.id   AF-A0A965DFA9-F1
#
_cell.length_a   1.000
_cell.length_b   1.000
_cell.length_c   1.000
_cell.angle_alpha   90.00
_cell.angle_beta   90.00
_cell.angle_gamma   90.00
#
_symmetry.space_group_name_H-M   'P 1'
#
loop_
_entity.id
_entity.type
_entity.pdbx_description
1 polymer ?
#
loop_
_entity_poly.entity_id
_entity_poly.type
_entity_poly.pdbx_seq_one_letter_code
_entity_poly.pdbx_strand_id
1 'polypeptide(L)'
;MSDKELEEGLTLRLDFKKLRKIASGQEDVIPAIAQDAQTGEVLILGYVNELALKTALKEKKATFWSTSRNELWIKGLTSGDFLELLEVRVNCEQNSILYKVRPAGKGACHTKDAQGKTRSGCYYRRLKSDGSLESV
;
A
#
# COMPACT_ATOMS: atom_id res chain seq x y z
N MET A 1 -7.24 -10.76 19.08
CA MET A 1 -7.44 -10.67 17.62
C MET A 1 -6.08 -10.97 16.99
N SER A 2 -6.01 -12.00 16.15
CA SER A 2 -4.79 -12.31 15.41
C SER A 2 -4.62 -11.32 14.24
N ASP A 3 -3.40 -11.22 13.70
CA ASP A 3 -3.13 -10.40 12.50
C ASP A 3 -4.04 -10.82 11.34
N LYS A 4 -4.27 -12.12 11.17
CA LYS A 4 -5.18 -12.65 10.15
C LYS A 4 -6.61 -12.14 10.30
N GLU A 5 -7.12 -12.04 11.52
CA GLU A 5 -8.49 -11.58 11.76
C GLU A 5 -8.63 -10.06 11.53
N LEU A 6 -7.59 -9.27 11.79
CA LEU A 6 -7.54 -7.85 11.41
C LEU A 6 -7.46 -7.69 9.89
N GLU A 7 -6.57 -8.46 9.26
CA GLU A 7 -6.28 -8.36 7.85
C GLU A 7 -7.46 -8.82 7.01
N GLU A 8 -8.02 -10.01 7.27
CA GLU A 8 -9.04 -10.67 6.43
C GLU A 8 -10.46 -10.69 7.03
N GLY A 9 -10.62 -10.32 8.31
CA GLY A 9 -11.92 -10.32 8.98
C GLY A 9 -12.83 -9.16 8.59
N LEU A 10 -14.09 -9.24 9.04
CA LEU A 10 -15.15 -8.28 8.72
C LEU A 10 -15.53 -7.34 9.87
N THR A 11 -14.76 -7.37 10.97
CA THR A 11 -14.94 -6.45 12.11
C THR A 11 -14.12 -5.19 11.88
N LEU A 12 -14.76 -4.01 11.94
CA LEU A 12 -14.06 -2.74 11.78
C LEU A 12 -13.13 -2.47 12.97
N ARG A 13 -11.87 -2.18 12.68
CA ARG A 13 -10.90 -1.74 13.69
C ARG A 13 -9.86 -0.80 13.08
N LEU A 14 -10.12 0.50 13.16
CA LEU A 14 -9.23 1.53 12.63
C LEU A 14 -8.10 1.85 13.63
N ASP A 15 -6.85 1.93 13.16
CA ASP A 15 -5.71 2.41 13.95
C ASP A 15 -5.51 3.93 13.77
N PHE A 16 -6.29 4.73 14.49
CA PHE A 16 -6.12 6.19 14.53
C PHE A 16 -4.78 6.65 15.13
N LYS A 17 -3.99 5.75 15.73
CA LYS A 17 -2.65 6.06 16.28
C LYS A 17 -1.54 5.86 15.25
N LYS A 18 -1.82 5.34 14.04
CA LYS A 18 -0.82 5.00 13.03
C LYS A 18 0.13 6.16 12.72
N LEU A 19 -0.40 7.34 12.39
CA LEU A 19 0.42 8.50 12.06
C LEU A 19 1.22 9.02 13.27
N ARG A 20 0.64 8.97 14.48
CA ARG A 20 1.37 9.32 15.70
C ARG A 20 2.59 8.42 15.92
N LYS A 21 2.45 7.11 15.69
CA LYS A 21 3.57 6.16 15.79
C LYS A 21 4.67 6.45 14.76
N ILE A 22 4.29 6.85 13.54
CA ILE A 22 5.23 7.24 12.49
C ILE A 22 5.96 8.53 12.90
N ALA A 23 5.22 9.54 13.37
CA ALA A 23 5.80 10.81 13.81
C ALA A 23 6.73 10.68 15.03
N SER A 24 6.55 9.66 15.86
CA SER A 24 7.48 9.32 16.94
C SER A 24 8.64 8.41 16.50
N GLY A 25 8.68 8.01 15.22
CA GLY A 25 9.73 7.17 14.65
C GLY A 25 11.00 7.97 14.33
N GLN A 26 11.97 7.28 13.73
CA GLN A 26 13.29 7.86 13.40
C GLN A 26 13.42 8.33 11.94
N GLU A 27 12.44 8.01 11.09
CA GLU A 27 12.53 8.22 9.65
C GLU A 27 11.54 9.28 9.20
N ASP A 28 12.04 10.24 8.43
CA ASP A 28 11.21 11.22 7.74
C ASP A 28 10.57 10.55 6.52
N VAL A 29 9.24 10.50 6.52
CA VAL A 29 8.46 9.84 5.48
C VAL A 29 7.26 10.67 5.05
N ILE A 30 6.88 10.51 3.78
CA ILE A 30 5.62 11.02 3.22
C ILE A 30 4.74 9.86 2.74
N PRO A 31 3.41 10.01 2.73
CA PRO A 31 2.53 9.01 2.14
C PRO A 31 2.71 8.89 0.63
N ALA A 32 2.63 7.66 0.13
CA ALA A 32 2.68 7.33 -1.28
C ALA A 32 1.52 6.40 -1.65
N ILE A 33 0.74 6.79 -2.65
CA ILE A 33 -0.34 5.97 -3.20
C ILE A 33 0.18 5.26 -4.46
N ALA A 34 0.01 3.94 -4.56
CA ALA A 34 0.12 3.23 -5.83
C ALA A 34 -1.27 3.06 -6.44
N GLN A 35 -1.44 3.57 -7.65
CA GLN A 35 -2.67 3.51 -8.42
C GLN A 35 -2.41 2.89 -9.78
N ASP A 36 -3.25 1.96 -10.18
CA ASP A 36 -3.22 1.40 -11.52
C ASP A 36 -3.34 2.54 -12.56
N ALA A 37 -2.40 2.56 -13.51
CA ALA A 37 -2.34 3.60 -14.53
C ALA A 37 -3.48 3.51 -15.55
N GLN A 38 -4.00 2.31 -15.79
CA GLN A 38 -5.05 2.03 -16.78
C GLN A 38 -6.44 2.11 -16.16
N THR A 39 -6.68 1.49 -15.00
CA THR A 39 -8.02 1.39 -14.41
C THR A 39 -8.33 2.54 -13.45
N GLY A 40 -7.31 3.19 -12.90
CA GLY A 40 -7.47 4.18 -11.82
C GLY A 40 -7.73 3.56 -10.44
N GLU A 41 -7.72 2.23 -10.30
CA GLU A 41 -7.87 1.55 -9.01
C GLU A 41 -6.71 1.94 -8.07
N VAL A 42 -7.04 2.31 -6.83
CA VAL A 42 -6.04 2.52 -5.78
C VAL A 42 -5.65 1.16 -5.20
N LEU A 43 -4.39 0.80 -5.40
CA LEU A 43 -3.88 -0.53 -5.06
C LEU A 43 -3.32 -0.57 -3.64
N ILE A 44 -2.47 0.39 -3.29
CA ILE A 44 -1.73 0.43 -2.02
C ILE A 44 -1.59 1.88 -1.55
N LEU A 45 -1.72 2.11 -0.25
CA LEU A 45 -1.13 3.27 0.42
C LEU A 45 0.03 2.79 1.28
N GLY A 46 1.19 3.38 1.06
CA GLY A 46 2.39 3.17 1.85
C GLY A 46 3.03 4.49 2.23
N TYR A 47 4.26 4.41 2.74
CA TYR A 47 5.08 5.57 3.05
C TYR A 47 6.39 5.45 2.29
N VAL A 48 7.04 6.57 2.00
CA VAL A 48 8.34 6.62 1.33
C VAL A 48 9.24 7.60 2.08
N ASN A 49 10.48 7.20 2.31
CA ASN A 49 11.58 8.13 2.61
C ASN A 49 12.36 8.41 1.32
N GLU A 50 13.40 9.25 1.43
CA GLU A 50 14.24 9.63 0.29
C GLU A 50 14.89 8.41 -0.40
N LEU A 51 15.35 7.43 0.38
CA LEU A 51 15.94 6.18 -0.13
C LEU A 51 14.92 5.37 -0.95
N ALA A 52 13.69 5.23 -0.44
CA ALA A 52 12.63 4.51 -1.13
C ALA A 52 12.28 5.17 -2.47
N LEU A 53 12.18 6.51 -2.50
CA LEU A 53 11.90 7.24 -3.74
C LEU A 53 13.03 7.10 -4.76
N LYS A 54 14.29 7.28 -4.34
CA LYS A 54 15.46 7.08 -5.21
C LYS A 54 15.49 5.67 -5.79
N THR A 55 15.22 4.67 -4.96
CA THR A 55 15.14 3.27 -5.41
C THR A 55 14.01 3.08 -6.41
N ALA A 56 12.82 3.62 -6.15
CA ALA A 56 11.69 3.48 -7.05
C ALA A 56 11.99 4.05 -8.44
N LEU A 57 12.62 5.23 -8.50
CA LEU A 57 13.00 5.88 -9.74
C LEU A 57 14.08 5.13 -10.53
N LYS A 58 15.03 4.52 -9.81
CA LYS A 58 16.13 3.73 -10.39
C LYS A 58 15.64 2.38 -10.90
N GLU A 59 14.95 1.62 -10.06
CA GLU A 59 14.55 0.23 -10.34
C GLU A 59 13.25 0.15 -11.16
N LYS A 60 12.59 1.29 -11.41
CA LYS A 60 11.28 1.39 -12.09
C LYS A 60 10.21 0.48 -11.49
N LYS A 61 10.24 0.34 -10.16
CA LYS A 61 9.33 -0.48 -9.37
C LYS A 61 8.81 0.32 -8.19
N ALA A 62 7.52 0.22 -7.89
CA ALA A 62 6.96 0.86 -6.72
C ALA A 62 7.70 0.36 -5.47
N THR A 63 8.38 1.30 -4.81
CA THR A 63 9.22 1.03 -3.65
C THR A 63 8.77 1.94 -2.52
N PHE A 64 8.62 1.34 -1.34
CA PHE A 64 8.12 1.97 -0.13
C PHE A 64 9.13 1.81 1.01
N TRP A 65 8.93 2.55 2.07
CA TRP A 65 9.58 2.36 3.35
C TRP A 65 8.60 1.74 4.34
N SER A 66 8.95 0.60 4.92
CA SER A 66 8.16 -0.05 5.96
C SER A 66 8.41 0.63 7.29
N THR A 67 7.52 1.54 7.71
CA THR A 67 7.69 2.31 8.96
C THR A 67 7.68 1.45 10.23
N SER A 68 7.20 0.20 10.16
CA SER A 68 7.19 -0.73 11.30
C SER A 68 8.40 -1.66 11.33
N ARG A 69 8.98 -1.97 10.16
CA ARG A 69 10.17 -2.83 10.04
C ARG A 69 11.46 -2.04 9.87
N ASN A 70 11.35 -0.72 9.69
CA ASN A 70 12.45 0.21 9.43
C ASN A 70 13.36 -0.26 8.29
N GLU A 71 12.73 -0.65 7.17
CA GLU A 71 13.42 -1.22 6.03
C GLU A 71 12.78 -0.81 4.70
N LEU A 72 13.58 -0.91 3.65
CA LEU A 72 13.15 -0.71 2.27
C LEU A 72 12.27 -1.87 1.80
N TRP A 73 11.16 -1.56 1.13
CA TRP A 73 10.24 -2.54 0.59
C TRP A 73 9.97 -2.30 -0.89
N ILE A 74 10.62 -3.09 -1.75
CA ILE A 74 10.32 -3.15 -3.19
C ILE A 74 9.12 -4.08 -3.38
N LYS A 75 7.97 -3.55 -3.85
CA LYS A 75 6.76 -4.35 -4.01
C LYS A 75 6.99 -5.45 -5.06
N GLY A 76 6.71 -6.69 -4.68
CA GLY A 76 6.83 -7.86 -5.54
C GLY A 76 8.17 -8.60 -5.43
N LEU A 77 9.14 -8.09 -4.65
CA LEU A 77 10.46 -8.73 -4.55
C LEU A 77 10.40 -10.19 -4.04
N THR A 78 9.46 -10.48 -3.14
CA THR A 78 9.24 -11.84 -2.61
C THR A 78 8.18 -12.62 -3.40
N SER A 79 7.08 -11.99 -3.80
CA SER A 79 5.93 -12.69 -4.40
C SER A 79 5.99 -12.80 -5.93
N GLY A 80 6.84 -12.01 -6.58
CA GLY A 80 6.83 -11.80 -8.03
C GLY A 80 5.76 -10.82 -8.51
N ASP A 81 4.83 -10.37 -7.65
CA ASP A 81 3.76 -9.43 -8.02
C ASP A 81 4.28 -7.98 -7.98
N PHE A 82 5.06 -7.61 -8.99
CA PHE A 82 5.64 -6.27 -9.07
C PHE A 82 4.58 -5.23 -9.46
N LEU A 83 4.87 -3.98 -9.11
CA LEU A 83 4.16 -2.81 -9.62
C LEU A 83 5.18 -1.98 -10.40
N GLU A 84 5.16 -2.06 -11.73
CA GLU A 84 6.06 -1.31 -12.60
C GLU A 84 5.73 0.17 -12.49
N LEU A 85 6.72 0.99 -12.13
CA LEU A 85 6.54 2.43 -11.97
C LEU A 85 6.58 3.11 -13.35
N LEU A 86 5.48 3.74 -13.74
CA LEU A 86 5.37 4.46 -15.00
C LEU A 86 5.55 5.98 -14.81
N GLU A 87 4.94 6.54 -13.77
CA GLU A 87 4.94 7.98 -13.49
C GLU A 87 4.87 8.20 -11.98
N VAL A 88 5.50 9.28 -11.50
CA VAL A 88 5.33 9.80 -10.15
C VAL A 88 4.68 11.17 -10.25
N ARG A 89 3.50 11.34 -9.65
CA ARG A 89 2.87 12.65 -9.45
C ARG A 89 3.11 13.12 -8.03
N VAL A 90 3.17 14.43 -7.85
CA VAL A 90 3.41 15.09 -6.57
C VAL A 90 2.22 15.99 -6.28
N ASN A 91 1.72 16.02 -5.04
CA ASN A 91 0.63 16.91 -4.68
C ASN A 91 1.10 18.38 -4.56
N CYS A 92 0.17 19.31 -4.36
CA CYS A 92 0.44 20.75 -4.33
C CYS A 92 1.43 21.18 -3.24
N GLU A 93 1.38 20.54 -2.08
CA GLU A 93 2.28 20.84 -0.94
C GLU A 93 3.58 20.02 -0.97
N GLN A 94 3.73 19.14 -1.97
CA GLN A 94 4.88 18.22 -2.10
C GLN A 94 5.12 17.32 -0.88
N ASN A 95 4.08 17.05 -0.10
CA ASN A 95 4.12 16.22 1.09
C ASN A 95 3.42 14.86 0.88
N SER A 96 3.08 14.53 -0.37
CA SER A 96 2.61 13.20 -0.77
C SER A 96 2.83 12.95 -2.25
N ILE A 97 2.92 11.68 -2.64
CA ILE A 97 3.11 11.28 -4.03
C ILE A 97 2.10 10.22 -4.47
N LEU A 98 1.88 10.18 -5.78
CA LEU A 98 1.07 9.18 -6.47
C LEU A 98 1.94 8.46 -7.50
N TYR A 99 2.22 7.19 -7.24
CA TYR A 99 2.79 6.26 -8.19
C TYR A 99 1.70 5.78 -9.14
N LYS A 100 1.81 6.13 -10.42
CA LYS A 100 1.06 5.47 -11.49
C LYS A 100 1.83 4.23 -11.89
N VAL A 101 1.20 3.08 -11.71
CA VAL A 101 1.87 1.78 -11.87
C VAL A 101 1.14 0.88 -12.85
N ARG A 102 1.87 -0.05 -13.46
CA ARG A 102 1.30 -1.22 -14.12
C ARG A 102 1.50 -2.45 -13.22
N PRO A 103 0.44 -3.12 -12.78
CA PRO A 103 0.57 -4.40 -12.09
C PRO A 103 1.22 -5.45 -13.00
N ALA A 104 2.27 -6.09 -12.51
CA ALA A 104 2.96 -7.19 -13.17
C ALA A 104 2.88 -8.41 -12.24
N GLY A 105 1.72 -9.07 -12.21
CA GLY A 105 1.46 -10.20 -11.32
C GLY A 105 -0.03 -10.45 -11.09
N LYS A 106 -0.33 -11.19 -10.02
CA LYS A 106 -1.69 -11.64 -9.66
C LYS A 106 -2.47 -10.60 -8.85
N GLY A 107 -1.79 -9.72 -8.11
CA GLY A 107 -2.42 -8.68 -7.30
C GLY A 107 -1.43 -7.88 -6.45
N ALA A 108 -1.93 -6.82 -5.80
CA ALA A 108 -1.10 -5.93 -4.99
C ALA A 108 -1.18 -6.22 -3.48
N CYS A 109 -2.22 -6.89 -2.99
CA CYS A 109 -2.35 -7.24 -1.57
C CYS A 109 -1.74 -8.61 -1.26
N HIS A 110 -1.21 -8.81 -0.06
CA HIS A 110 -0.72 -10.14 0.37
C HIS A 110 -1.85 -11.08 0.80
N THR A 111 -3.03 -10.54 1.10
CA THR A 111 -4.21 -11.31 1.50
C THR A 111 -4.90 -11.97 0.31
N LYS A 112 -5.66 -13.04 0.57
CA LYS A 112 -6.38 -13.82 -0.48
C LYS A 112 -7.88 -13.80 -0.30
N ASP A 113 -8.63 -13.76 -1.41
CA ASP A 113 -10.09 -13.89 -1.41
C ASP A 113 -10.55 -15.29 -0.94
N ALA A 114 -11.87 -15.47 -0.84
CA ALA A 114 -12.46 -16.73 -0.39
C ALA A 114 -12.11 -17.92 -1.30
N GLN A 115 -11.69 -17.65 -2.53
CA GLN A 115 -11.28 -18.63 -3.53
C GLN A 115 -9.75 -18.84 -3.54
N GLY A 116 -9.01 -18.19 -2.63
CA GLY A 116 -7.57 -18.32 -2.48
C GLY A 116 -6.76 -17.50 -3.50
N LYS A 117 -7.39 -16.59 -4.24
CA LYS A 117 -6.73 -15.71 -5.22
C LYS A 117 -6.25 -14.42 -4.55
N THR A 118 -5.06 -13.96 -4.94
CA THR A 118 -4.48 -12.70 -4.50
C THR A 118 -5.39 -11.53 -4.88
N ARG A 119 -5.64 -10.61 -3.94
CA ARG A 119 -6.50 -9.45 -4.20
C ARG A 119 -5.79 -8.38 -5.04
N SER A 120 -6.54 -7.70 -5.90
CA SER A 120 -6.04 -6.64 -6.80
C SER A 120 -5.37 -5.51 -6.02
N GLY A 121 -6.03 -5.03 -4.96
CA GLY A 121 -5.55 -3.97 -4.07
C GLY A 121 -5.85 -4.22 -2.60
N CYS A 122 -5.31 -3.37 -1.72
CA CYS A 122 -5.53 -3.41 -0.29
C CYS A 122 -6.92 -2.90 0.13
N TYR A 123 -7.60 -2.15 -0.74
CA TYR A 123 -8.92 -1.55 -0.49
C TYR A 123 -10.07 -2.47 -0.90
N TYR A 124 -10.00 -3.74 -0.52
CA TYR A 124 -10.96 -4.78 -0.90
C TYR A 124 -12.15 -4.90 0.06
N ARG A 125 -12.26 -4.00 1.05
CA ARG A 125 -13.39 -3.95 2.00
C ARG A 125 -14.07 -2.60 1.95
N ARG A 126 -15.40 -2.61 2.10
CA ARG A 126 -16.25 -1.43 2.29
C ARG A 126 -16.84 -1.43 3.70
N LEU A 127 -16.98 -0.24 4.28
CA LEU A 127 -17.68 -0.03 5.55
C LEU A 127 -19.19 0.03 5.31
N LYS A 128 -19.96 -0.81 6.01
CA LYS A 128 -21.43 -0.78 6.01
C LYS A 128 -21.95 0.27 7.00
N SER A 129 -23.22 0.64 6.83
CA SER A 129 -23.92 1.57 7.74
C SER A 129 -24.04 1.06 9.18
N ASP A 130 -23.98 -0.25 9.38
CA ASP A 130 -24.01 -0.90 10.70
C ASP A 130 -22.64 -0.91 11.42
N GLY A 131 -21.60 -0.36 10.78
CA GLY A 131 -20.25 -0.31 11.35
C GLY A 131 -19.37 -1.53 11.10
N SER A 132 -19.89 -2.58 10.45
CA SER A 132 -19.09 -3.75 10.04
C SER A 132 -18.57 -3.62 8.60
N LEU A 133 -17.62 -4.49 8.24
CA LEU A 133 -17.01 -4.50 6.91
C LEU A 133 -17.66 -5.56 6.02
N GLU A 134 -17.61 -5.35 4.71
CA GLU A 134 -17.91 -6.36 3.69
C GLU A 134 -16.83 -6.33 2.61
N SER A 135 -16.56 -7.48 1.98
CA SER A 135 -15.64 -7.54 0.84
C SER A 135 -16.32 -6.95 -0.41
N VAL A 136 -15.54 -6.24 -1.24
CA VAL A 136 -15.96 -5.73 -2.56
C VAL A 136 -15.29 -6.47 -3.70
#